data_AF-A0A2M8B5C3-F1
#
_entry.id   AF-A0A2M8B5C3-F1
#
_cell.length_a   1.000
_cell.length_b   1.000
_cell.length_c   1.000
_cell.angle_alpha   90.00
_cell.angle_beta   90.00
_cell.angle_gamma   90.00
#
_symmetry.space_group_name_H-M   'P 1'
#
loop_
_entity.id
_entity.type
_entity.pdbx_description
1 polymer ?
#
loop_
_entity_poly.entity_id
_entity_poly.type
_entity_poly.pdbx_seq_one_letter_code
_entity_poly.pdbx_strand_id
1 'polypeptide(L)'
;LQGGVTKALKPVSLRQGTSGTSRSLSFRLSSSRPATTSDEVTLWLRDGWSDDEKSVLDDARAAGVDSPMLFGYLPRLHHEELKQALASHLAAQETLDTHGMTGGLEAIEPRKMVETHLAVAQHRIQELLGYIIGGAKVFLGAGQEVDGIELADKVQDSADNALVRLFPKFSEADHGNWGQVVTRARGGDVGALSQVGYQGNPTQHPVCRRVLEAIGAGKKGKDLRDHFKAAPFGWPQDAIDGALFVMLVAGNLRATLNHQPVQASLPQNQVGVVSFYVDVPPLDVGQRLDLKALFLKARLTTQNGKESEAAAEFLKALLALAESAGGATPRPETPDTQDLRALQMLSGNAQLLKLHEQKDGLAAKLAAWKKSADAIRKRWPAWERLLDTHTFATGLPEAEACAKSIAAITEGRSLLAEPDPVPELTKQLSSALRITLGNMQEELAAAFQVGDGKLAGSAVWKGRTEEQLATIATDCDLTPPPKAAIGTDDEILAALRARNLTDRRNWLDAIPQRFVRALEEAGKLATPEAVRVTLPGAIIKTQADLDQWLAGVRQQVEAKLKDGPVIL
;
A
#
# COMPACT_ATOMS: atom_id res chain seq x y z
N LEU A 1 22.11 61.44 -1.60
CA LEU A 1 22.64 60.52 -2.63
C LEU A 1 22.07 59.11 -2.51
N GLN A 2 22.34 58.37 -1.42
CA GLN A 2 21.87 56.98 -1.26
C GLN A 2 20.36 56.80 -1.52
N GLY A 3 19.49 57.59 -0.89
CA GLY A 3 18.04 57.50 -1.13
C GLY A 3 17.61 57.87 -2.56
N GLY A 4 18.38 58.72 -3.25
CA GLY A 4 18.13 59.05 -4.65
C GLY A 4 18.49 57.88 -5.58
N VAL A 5 19.65 57.25 -5.34
CA VAL A 5 20.06 56.02 -6.04
C VAL A 5 19.05 54.89 -5.80
N THR A 6 18.58 54.68 -4.57
CA THR A 6 17.54 53.68 -4.28
C THR A 6 16.29 53.90 -5.13
N LYS A 7 15.86 55.16 -5.31
CA LYS A 7 14.71 55.50 -6.16
C LYS A 7 15.01 55.24 -7.64
N ALA A 8 16.19 55.64 -8.11
CA ALA A 8 16.61 55.48 -9.49
C ALA A 8 16.77 54.00 -9.90
N LEU A 9 17.19 53.13 -8.98
CA LEU A 9 17.34 51.70 -9.25
C LEU A 9 16.05 50.89 -9.07
N LYS A 10 14.96 51.51 -8.60
CA LYS A 10 13.67 50.82 -8.39
C LYS A 10 13.10 50.12 -9.65
N PRO A 11 13.27 50.65 -10.88
CA PRO A 11 12.82 49.96 -12.09
C PRO A 11 13.64 48.72 -12.47
N VAL A 12 14.85 48.56 -11.93
CA VAL A 12 15.76 47.46 -12.31
C VAL A 12 15.20 46.13 -11.83
N SER A 13 15.04 45.18 -12.76
CA SER A 13 14.49 43.85 -12.49
C SER A 13 15.30 42.83 -13.27
N LEU A 14 16.13 42.08 -12.54
CA LEU A 14 17.06 41.15 -13.16
C LEU A 14 16.41 39.78 -13.37
N ARG A 15 16.34 39.35 -14.62
CA ARG A 15 15.89 38.00 -15.02
C ARG A 15 16.91 37.39 -15.96
N GLN A 16 17.43 36.21 -15.61
CA GLN A 16 18.45 35.55 -16.41
C GLN A 16 17.85 34.48 -17.32
N GLY A 17 18.22 34.55 -18.60
CA GLY A 17 17.98 33.52 -19.62
C GLY A 17 16.53 33.25 -19.97
N THR A 18 16.33 32.19 -20.75
CA THR A 18 15.02 31.74 -21.24
C THR A 18 14.11 31.20 -20.13
N SER A 19 14.70 30.66 -19.04
CA SER A 19 13.94 30.26 -17.85
C SER A 19 13.38 31.44 -17.06
N GLY A 20 13.83 32.67 -17.34
CA GLY A 20 13.36 33.88 -16.66
C GLY A 20 13.68 33.88 -15.16
N THR A 21 14.83 33.30 -14.77
CA THR A 21 15.19 33.13 -13.35
C THR A 21 15.46 34.49 -12.71
N SER A 22 14.66 34.83 -11.69
CA SER A 22 14.80 36.09 -10.95
C SER A 22 16.14 36.17 -10.24
N ARG A 23 16.79 37.33 -10.30
CA ARG A 23 18.08 37.62 -9.64
C ARG A 23 17.96 38.84 -8.76
N SER A 24 18.79 38.90 -7.72
CA SER A 24 18.92 40.08 -6.86
C SER A 24 20.05 40.98 -7.33
N LEU A 25 19.81 42.28 -7.22
CA LEU A 25 20.81 43.33 -7.31
C LEU A 25 20.97 43.93 -5.91
N SER A 26 22.19 43.92 -5.38
CA SER A 26 22.53 44.71 -4.20
C SER A 26 23.42 45.87 -4.62
N PHE A 27 23.21 47.04 -4.02
CA PHE A 27 24.10 48.19 -4.23
C PHE A 27 24.67 48.70 -2.91
N ARG A 28 25.90 49.20 -2.96
CA ARG A 28 26.62 49.77 -1.81
C ARG A 28 27.28 51.08 -2.23
N LEU A 29 26.85 52.19 -1.63
CA LEU A 29 27.51 53.49 -1.77
C LEU A 29 28.59 53.60 -0.67
N SER A 30 29.86 53.45 -1.03
CA SER A 30 31.00 53.44 -0.08
C SER A 30 32.33 53.62 -0.82
N SER A 31 33.31 54.29 -0.22
CA SER A 31 34.69 54.34 -0.73
C SER A 31 35.47 53.03 -0.55
N SER A 32 35.00 52.14 0.35
CA SER A 32 35.60 50.82 0.56
C SER A 32 34.88 49.74 -0.25
N ARG A 33 35.66 48.80 -0.81
CA ARG A 33 35.15 47.69 -1.62
C ARG A 33 34.20 46.81 -0.80
N PRO A 34 32.97 46.56 -1.28
CA PRO A 34 32.03 45.69 -0.59
C PRO A 34 32.47 44.22 -0.72
N ALA A 35 32.10 43.41 0.28
CA ALA A 35 32.18 41.97 0.16
C ALA A 35 31.22 41.49 -0.94
N THR A 36 31.70 40.67 -1.86
CA THR A 36 30.89 40.01 -2.88
C THR A 36 30.25 38.75 -2.32
N THR A 37 28.95 38.56 -2.57
CA THR A 37 28.29 37.28 -2.34
C THR A 37 28.27 36.48 -3.64
N SER A 38 28.14 35.16 -3.55
CA SER A 38 28.16 34.26 -4.71
C SER A 38 26.84 34.23 -5.49
N ASP A 39 25.80 34.90 -5.00
CA ASP A 39 24.42 34.61 -5.39
C ASP A 39 23.68 35.85 -5.92
N GLU A 40 24.29 37.04 -5.88
CA GLU A 40 23.69 38.29 -6.35
C GLU A 40 24.69 39.17 -7.11
N VAL A 41 24.16 40.05 -7.96
CA VAL A 41 24.97 41.08 -8.62
C VAL A 41 25.19 42.23 -7.65
N THR A 42 26.44 42.62 -7.43
CA THR A 42 26.79 43.76 -6.55
C THR A 42 27.19 44.97 -7.37
N LEU A 43 26.50 46.09 -7.15
CA LEU A 43 26.87 47.42 -7.63
C LEU A 43 27.61 48.20 -6.54
N TRP A 44 28.91 48.39 -6.72
CA TRP A 44 29.73 49.22 -5.86
C TRP A 44 29.75 50.65 -6.38
N LEU A 45 29.05 51.55 -5.72
CA LEU A 45 28.97 52.97 -6.06
C LEU A 45 29.91 53.80 -5.21
N ARG A 46 30.63 54.73 -5.84
CA ARG A 46 31.48 55.74 -5.21
C ARG A 46 31.05 57.14 -5.65
N ASP A 47 31.16 58.11 -4.76
CA ASP A 47 30.74 59.49 -5.01
C ASP A 47 31.93 60.43 -5.21
N GLY A 48 31.72 61.45 -6.05
CA GLY A 48 32.73 62.45 -6.39
C GLY A 48 33.15 63.39 -5.27
N TRP A 49 32.59 63.27 -4.05
CA TRP A 49 33.05 64.04 -2.88
C TRP A 49 34.15 63.30 -2.12
N SER A 50 34.10 61.97 -2.13
CA SER A 50 35.08 61.12 -1.45
C SER A 50 36.14 60.57 -2.41
N ASP A 51 35.77 60.36 -3.67
CA ASP A 51 36.54 59.58 -4.64
C ASP A 51 36.57 60.25 -6.03
N ASP A 52 37.53 59.87 -6.86
CA ASP A 52 37.67 60.32 -8.25
C ASP A 52 37.31 59.21 -9.26
N GLU A 53 36.86 59.59 -10.45
CA GLU A 53 36.45 58.63 -11.49
C GLU A 53 37.58 57.66 -11.88
N LYS A 54 38.83 58.14 -11.92
CA LYS A 54 39.98 57.35 -12.34
C LYS A 54 40.25 56.22 -11.35
N SER A 55 40.15 56.46 -10.05
CA SER A 55 40.31 55.38 -9.07
C SER A 55 39.20 54.31 -9.16
N VAL A 56 37.95 54.69 -9.47
CA VAL A 56 36.87 53.72 -9.74
C VAL A 56 37.19 52.87 -10.98
N LEU A 57 37.68 53.50 -12.04
CA LEU A 57 38.04 52.83 -13.29
C LEU A 57 39.24 51.89 -13.12
N ASP A 58 40.24 52.30 -12.36
CA ASP A 58 41.43 51.48 -12.07
C ASP A 58 41.05 50.27 -11.20
N ASP A 59 40.14 50.40 -10.24
CA ASP A 59 39.58 49.27 -9.47
C ASP A 59 38.78 48.30 -10.37
N ALA A 60 37.97 48.84 -11.29
CA ALA A 60 37.23 48.04 -12.26
C ALA A 60 38.18 47.23 -13.17
N ARG A 61 39.29 47.83 -13.61
CA ARG A 61 40.35 47.15 -14.38
C ARG A 61 41.04 46.07 -13.54
N ALA A 62 41.42 46.40 -12.31
CA ALA A 62 42.10 45.48 -11.40
C ALA A 62 41.24 44.26 -11.04
N ALA A 63 39.90 44.39 -11.04
CA ALA A 63 38.99 43.29 -10.82
C ALA A 63 38.99 42.24 -11.96
N GLY A 64 39.47 42.60 -13.14
CA GLY A 64 39.59 41.69 -14.28
C GLY A 64 38.28 41.40 -15.01
N VAL A 65 38.40 40.72 -16.17
CA VAL A 65 37.28 40.43 -17.08
C VAL A 65 36.25 39.46 -16.50
N ASP A 66 36.66 38.59 -15.57
CA ASP A 66 35.78 37.59 -14.98
C ASP A 66 34.99 38.12 -13.77
N SER A 67 35.26 39.36 -13.33
CA SER A 67 34.56 39.94 -12.18
C SER A 67 33.08 40.16 -12.51
N PRO A 68 32.15 39.64 -11.69
CA PRO A 68 30.72 39.92 -11.78
C PRO A 68 30.30 41.20 -11.03
N MET A 69 31.23 41.90 -10.37
CA MET A 69 30.95 43.17 -9.71
C MET A 69 30.79 44.31 -10.73
N LEU A 70 29.79 45.15 -10.50
CA LEU A 70 29.59 46.41 -11.22
C LEU A 70 30.21 47.56 -10.43
N PHE A 71 30.88 48.49 -11.12
CA PHE A 71 31.56 49.63 -10.52
C PHE A 71 30.86 50.91 -10.97
N GLY A 72 30.32 51.68 -10.04
CA GLY A 72 29.57 52.89 -10.33
C GLY A 72 30.24 54.15 -9.80
N TYR A 73 30.16 55.24 -10.54
CA TYR A 73 30.65 56.55 -10.12
C TYR A 73 29.54 57.60 -10.21
N LEU A 74 29.29 58.31 -9.11
CA LEU A 74 28.39 59.47 -9.06
C LEU A 74 29.22 60.75 -9.17
N PRO A 75 29.19 61.46 -10.30
CA PRO A 75 30.03 62.64 -10.49
C PRO A 75 29.61 63.80 -9.58
N ARG A 76 30.57 64.63 -9.20
CA ARG A 76 30.34 65.83 -8.39
C ARG A 76 29.81 67.01 -9.24
N LEU A 77 28.63 66.83 -9.83
CA LEU A 77 27.94 67.84 -10.64
C LEU A 77 27.20 68.86 -9.75
N HIS A 78 27.09 70.11 -10.22
CA HIS A 78 26.36 71.20 -9.56
C HIS A 78 26.70 71.38 -8.06
N HIS A 79 27.96 71.19 -7.67
CA HIS A 79 28.38 71.17 -6.26
C HIS A 79 27.95 72.40 -5.45
N GLU A 80 28.25 73.59 -5.95
CA GLU A 80 27.96 74.85 -5.26
C GLU A 80 26.45 75.08 -5.13
N GLU A 81 25.69 74.80 -6.20
CA GLU A 81 24.23 74.93 -6.19
C GLU A 81 23.57 73.93 -5.22
N LEU A 82 24.08 72.69 -5.15
CA LEU A 82 23.58 71.68 -4.23
C LEU A 82 23.90 72.06 -2.79
N LYS A 83 25.11 72.54 -2.53
CA LYS A 83 25.53 73.05 -1.22
C LYS A 83 24.64 74.22 -0.78
N GLN A 84 24.36 75.17 -1.67
CA GLN A 84 23.47 76.29 -1.39
C GLN A 84 22.03 75.82 -1.10
N ALA A 85 21.49 74.92 -1.92
CA ALA A 85 20.14 74.38 -1.74
C ALA A 85 20.01 73.59 -0.42
N LEU A 86 21.03 72.82 -0.04
CA LEU A 86 21.10 72.13 1.26
C LEU A 86 21.16 73.12 2.42
N ALA A 87 21.98 74.17 2.33
CA ALA A 87 22.04 75.21 3.35
C ALA A 87 20.68 75.92 3.51
N SER A 88 20.02 76.27 2.40
CA SER A 88 18.67 76.86 2.42
C SER A 88 17.62 75.91 3.01
N HIS A 89 17.70 74.61 2.70
CA HIS A 89 16.82 73.59 3.26
C HIS A 89 16.99 73.44 4.77
N LEU A 90 18.23 73.30 5.24
CA LEU A 90 18.55 73.18 6.66
C LEU A 90 18.13 74.43 7.43
N ALA A 91 18.43 75.63 6.91
CA ALA A 91 18.04 76.88 7.56
C ALA A 91 16.52 77.04 7.65
N ALA A 92 15.77 76.70 6.60
CA ALA A 92 14.31 76.75 6.62
C ALA A 92 13.71 75.71 7.59
N GLN A 93 14.28 74.50 7.63
CA GLN A 93 13.87 73.43 8.55
C GLN A 93 14.10 73.82 10.01
N GLU A 94 15.32 74.28 10.33
CA GLU A 94 15.69 74.71 11.69
C GLU A 94 14.82 75.88 12.17
N THR A 95 14.46 76.80 11.27
CA THR A 95 13.53 77.90 11.58
C THR A 95 12.14 77.38 11.96
N LEU A 96 11.61 76.40 11.23
CA LEU A 96 10.30 75.78 11.54
C LEU A 96 10.34 74.97 12.84
N ASP A 97 11.43 74.25 13.07
CA ASP A 97 11.60 73.41 14.26
C ASP A 97 11.77 74.26 15.53
N THR A 98 12.51 75.39 15.44
CA THR A 98 12.77 76.30 16.56
C THR A 98 11.53 77.08 16.99
N HIS A 99 10.68 77.51 16.03
CA HIS A 99 9.52 78.35 16.33
C HIS A 99 8.23 77.58 16.61
N GLY A 100 8.17 76.27 16.35
CA GLY A 100 7.07 75.38 16.74
C GLY A 100 5.66 75.84 16.26
N MET A 101 4.62 75.22 16.80
CA MET A 101 3.21 75.56 16.50
C MET A 101 2.68 76.76 17.32
N THR A 102 3.53 77.43 18.10
CA THR A 102 3.14 78.27 19.24
C THR A 102 2.86 79.73 18.91
N GLY A 103 2.35 80.04 17.70
CA GLY A 103 2.05 81.40 17.26
C GLY A 103 0.55 81.69 17.12
N GLY A 104 0.11 82.92 17.43
CA GLY A 104 -1.24 83.42 17.13
C GLY A 104 -1.50 83.62 15.62
N LEU A 105 -2.66 84.16 15.25
CA LEU A 105 -3.05 84.37 13.83
C LEU A 105 -2.01 85.13 12.99
N GLU A 106 -1.21 86.00 13.61
CA GLU A 106 -0.14 86.80 12.98
C GLU A 106 1.10 85.96 12.56
N ALA A 107 1.29 84.77 13.11
CA ALA A 107 2.43 83.90 12.80
C ALA A 107 2.18 82.96 11.59
N ILE A 108 0.96 82.93 11.06
CA ILE A 108 0.55 82.03 9.97
C ILE A 108 1.25 82.39 8.65
N GLU A 109 1.28 83.68 8.28
CA GLU A 109 1.88 84.11 7.01
C GLU A 109 3.40 83.94 6.96
N PRO A 110 4.18 84.37 7.98
CA PRO A 110 5.62 84.13 8.01
C PRO A 110 5.96 82.64 7.98
N ARG A 111 5.20 81.81 8.71
CA ARG A 111 5.40 80.35 8.71
C ARG A 111 5.15 79.74 7.33
N LYS A 112 4.06 80.10 6.65
CA LYS A 112 3.77 79.64 5.28
C LYS A 112 4.86 80.04 4.29
N MET A 113 5.46 81.22 4.47
CA MET A 113 6.61 81.64 3.67
C MET A 113 7.82 80.72 3.90
N VAL A 114 8.15 80.40 5.16
CA VAL A 114 9.26 79.48 5.47
C VAL A 114 8.97 78.04 5.00
N GLU A 115 7.73 77.55 5.12
CA GLU A 115 7.31 76.26 4.56
C GLU A 115 7.43 76.24 3.03
N THR A 116 7.12 77.35 2.36
CA THR A 116 7.31 77.50 0.91
C THR A 116 8.80 77.48 0.56
N HIS A 117 9.65 78.20 1.30
CA HIS A 117 11.10 78.16 1.10
C HIS A 117 11.68 76.75 1.32
N LEU A 118 11.19 76.03 2.33
CA LEU A 118 11.55 74.64 2.57
C LEU A 118 11.19 73.77 1.37
N ALA A 119 9.96 73.88 0.87
CA ALA A 119 9.49 73.10 -0.28
C ALA A 119 10.28 73.41 -1.56
N VAL A 120 10.59 74.69 -1.83
CA VAL A 120 11.41 75.09 -2.98
C VAL A 120 12.84 74.55 -2.85
N ALA A 121 13.45 74.65 -1.66
CA ALA A 121 14.78 74.11 -1.42
C ALA A 121 14.81 72.58 -1.56
N GLN A 122 13.80 71.88 -1.05
CA GLN A 122 13.62 70.44 -1.25
C GLN A 122 13.50 70.06 -2.73
N HIS A 123 12.67 70.78 -3.49
CA HIS A 123 12.52 70.56 -4.92
C HIS A 123 13.84 70.77 -5.66
N ARG A 124 14.57 71.86 -5.34
CA ARG A 124 15.87 72.14 -5.95
C ARG A 124 16.91 71.06 -5.62
N ILE A 125 16.95 70.57 -4.38
CA ILE A 125 17.81 69.44 -4.01
C ILE A 125 17.46 68.20 -4.83
N GLN A 126 16.18 67.88 -5.01
CA GLN A 126 15.75 66.72 -5.80
C GLN A 126 16.15 66.85 -7.28
N GLU A 127 15.98 68.02 -7.87
CA GLU A 127 16.39 68.32 -9.24
C GLU A 127 17.91 68.13 -9.43
N LEU A 128 18.71 68.72 -8.54
CA LEU A 128 20.18 68.62 -8.57
C LEU A 128 20.68 67.19 -8.35
N LEU A 129 20.06 66.44 -7.44
CA LEU A 129 20.32 65.02 -7.27
C LEU A 129 19.95 64.23 -8.55
N GLY A 130 18.91 64.63 -9.27
CA GLY A 130 18.54 64.09 -10.58
C GLY A 130 19.67 64.25 -11.60
N TYR A 131 20.27 65.43 -11.72
CA TYR A 131 21.41 65.65 -12.61
C TYR A 131 22.64 64.81 -12.21
N ILE A 132 22.95 64.71 -10.92
CA ILE A 132 24.07 63.89 -10.41
C ILE A 132 23.86 62.41 -10.73
N ILE A 133 22.66 61.89 -10.50
CA ILE A 133 22.32 60.48 -10.75
C ILE A 133 22.23 60.18 -12.25
N GLY A 134 21.70 61.11 -13.05
CA GLY A 134 21.70 60.99 -14.51
C GLY A 134 23.11 61.01 -15.11
N GLY A 135 24.03 61.77 -14.49
CA GLY A 135 25.45 61.78 -14.85
C GLY A 135 26.24 60.56 -14.36
N ALA A 136 25.61 59.61 -13.66
CA ALA A 136 26.30 58.45 -13.12
C ALA A 136 26.90 57.58 -14.23
N LYS A 137 28.10 57.07 -13.99
CA LYS A 137 28.79 56.11 -14.87
C LYS A 137 28.79 54.73 -14.24
N VAL A 138 28.70 53.70 -15.08
CA VAL A 138 28.78 52.30 -14.65
C VAL A 138 29.82 51.60 -15.51
N PHE A 139 30.72 50.87 -14.87
CA PHE A 139 31.79 50.12 -15.48
C PHE A 139 31.66 48.63 -15.12
N LEU A 140 31.90 47.77 -16.10
CA LEU A 140 32.08 46.33 -15.90
C LEU A 140 33.49 46.03 -15.38
N GLY A 141 33.68 44.82 -14.84
CA GLY A 141 35.03 44.28 -14.64
C GLY A 141 35.86 44.37 -15.93
N ALA A 142 37.12 44.75 -15.79
CA ALA A 142 38.07 45.21 -16.82
C ALA A 142 37.94 46.69 -17.25
N GLY A 143 37.01 47.45 -16.67
CA GLY A 143 36.90 48.91 -16.85
C GLY A 143 36.20 49.37 -18.12
N GLN A 144 35.38 48.50 -18.74
CA GLN A 144 34.51 48.90 -19.84
C GLN A 144 33.33 49.72 -19.30
N GLU A 145 33.18 50.96 -19.76
CA GLU A 145 32.00 51.78 -19.47
C GLU A 145 30.78 51.26 -20.22
N VAL A 146 29.62 51.28 -19.57
CA VAL A 146 28.34 50.91 -20.18
C VAL A 146 27.56 52.18 -20.49
N ASP A 147 27.26 52.34 -21.78
CA ASP A 147 26.48 53.45 -22.30
C ASP A 147 25.01 53.35 -21.84
N GLY A 148 24.35 54.49 -21.69
CA GLY A 148 22.95 54.56 -21.30
C GLY A 148 22.52 55.97 -20.91
N ILE A 149 21.22 56.23 -20.88
CA ILE A 149 20.67 57.54 -20.53
C ILE A 149 20.43 57.61 -19.02
N GLU A 150 19.71 56.64 -18.46
CA GLU A 150 19.44 56.58 -17.03
C GLU A 150 20.36 55.58 -16.31
N LEU A 151 20.59 55.80 -15.02
CA LEU A 151 21.36 54.86 -14.18
C LEU A 151 20.73 53.46 -14.17
N ALA A 152 19.39 53.38 -14.21
CA ALA A 152 18.68 52.11 -14.23
C ALA A 152 19.06 51.27 -15.47
N ASP A 153 19.04 51.88 -16.65
CA ASP A 153 19.36 51.23 -17.93
C ASP A 153 20.80 50.72 -17.93
N LYS A 154 21.75 51.59 -17.52
CA LYS A 154 23.18 51.23 -17.43
C LYS A 154 23.40 50.03 -16.52
N VAL A 155 22.72 49.99 -15.38
CA VAL A 155 22.83 48.89 -14.42
C VAL A 155 22.16 47.62 -14.94
N GLN A 156 21.01 47.72 -15.61
CA GLN A 156 20.32 46.58 -16.21
C GLN A 156 21.20 45.90 -17.27
N ASP A 157 21.75 46.66 -18.22
CA ASP A 157 22.59 46.15 -19.30
C ASP A 157 23.93 45.59 -18.78
N SER A 158 24.50 46.25 -17.76
CA SER A 158 25.71 45.75 -17.09
C SER A 158 25.45 44.46 -16.32
N ALA A 159 24.27 44.34 -15.69
CA ALA A 159 23.93 43.19 -14.87
C ALA A 159 23.79 41.91 -15.68
N ASP A 160 23.30 41.98 -16.92
CA ASP A 160 23.22 40.80 -17.81
C ASP A 160 24.61 40.19 -18.08
N ASN A 161 25.61 41.05 -18.34
CA ASN A 161 27.01 40.62 -18.49
C ASN A 161 27.59 40.07 -17.18
N ALA A 162 27.30 40.73 -16.06
CA ALA A 162 27.72 40.26 -14.75
C ALA A 162 27.13 38.89 -14.39
N LEU A 163 25.87 38.62 -14.76
CA LEU A 163 25.19 37.36 -14.51
C LEU A 163 25.78 36.18 -15.28
N VAL A 164 26.26 36.40 -16.51
CA VAL A 164 26.98 35.37 -17.28
C VAL A 164 28.31 35.02 -16.60
N ARG A 165 29.02 36.01 -16.05
CA ARG A 165 30.27 35.82 -15.32
C ARG A 165 30.05 35.16 -13.95
N LEU A 166 28.98 35.53 -13.26
CA LEU A 166 28.62 34.98 -11.94
C LEU A 166 28.16 33.53 -12.04
N PHE A 167 27.39 33.18 -13.08
CA PHE A 167 26.84 31.85 -13.30
C PHE A 167 27.27 31.27 -14.66
N PRO A 168 28.56 30.96 -14.86
CA PRO A 168 29.07 30.51 -16.16
C PRO A 168 28.50 29.16 -16.60
N LYS A 169 27.88 28.38 -15.70
CA LYS A 169 27.22 27.10 -16.01
C LYS A 169 25.70 27.20 -16.09
N PHE A 170 25.13 28.40 -16.09
CA PHE A 170 23.68 28.59 -16.12
C PHE A 170 23.01 28.00 -17.36
N SER A 171 23.65 28.14 -18.52
CA SER A 171 23.14 27.66 -19.80
C SER A 171 22.91 26.14 -19.85
N GLU A 172 23.57 25.35 -18.98
CA GLU A 172 23.33 23.91 -18.90
C GLU A 172 21.87 23.58 -18.51
N ALA A 173 21.18 24.48 -17.80
CA ALA A 173 19.81 24.29 -17.31
C ALA A 173 18.85 25.42 -17.74
N ASP A 174 19.25 26.30 -18.64
CA ASP A 174 18.44 27.44 -19.07
C ASP A 174 17.34 27.01 -20.06
N HIS A 175 16.16 26.70 -19.52
CA HIS A 175 14.96 26.41 -20.32
C HIS A 175 13.67 26.75 -19.56
N GLY A 176 12.69 27.35 -20.23
CA GLY A 176 11.39 27.71 -19.64
C GLY A 176 10.44 26.55 -19.28
N ASN A 177 10.75 25.30 -19.66
CA ASN A 177 9.81 24.18 -19.55
C ASN A 177 10.11 23.20 -18.41
N TRP A 178 11.06 23.53 -17.54
CA TRP A 178 11.41 22.65 -16.42
C TRP A 178 10.23 22.34 -15.48
N GLY A 179 9.31 23.28 -15.28
CA GLY A 179 8.06 23.03 -14.54
C GLY A 179 7.17 21.93 -15.17
N GLN A 180 7.21 21.78 -16.50
CA GLN A 180 6.52 20.69 -17.20
C GLN A 180 7.25 19.36 -16.99
N VAL A 181 8.59 19.36 -16.98
CA VAL A 181 9.39 18.17 -16.66
C VAL A 181 9.03 17.64 -15.27
N VAL A 182 8.98 18.54 -14.26
CA VAL A 182 8.56 18.21 -12.89
C VAL A 182 7.16 17.58 -12.90
N THR A 183 6.19 18.22 -13.56
CA THR A 183 4.80 17.73 -13.60
C THR A 183 4.70 16.33 -14.23
N ARG A 184 5.35 16.11 -15.38
CA ARG A 184 5.31 14.82 -16.08
C ARG A 184 6.05 13.71 -15.33
N ALA A 185 7.23 14.01 -14.81
CA ALA A 185 7.99 13.04 -14.02
C ALA A 185 7.22 12.63 -12.75
N ARG A 186 6.60 13.57 -12.04
CA ARG A 186 5.72 13.23 -10.90
C ARG A 186 4.53 12.35 -11.28
N GLY A 187 4.07 12.45 -12.53
CA GLY A 187 3.07 11.56 -13.13
C GLY A 187 3.59 10.19 -13.56
N GLY A 188 4.89 9.91 -13.40
CA GLY A 188 5.52 8.64 -13.75
C GLY A 188 6.07 8.57 -15.18
N ASP A 189 6.20 9.69 -15.89
CA ASP A 189 6.76 9.72 -17.25
C ASP A 189 8.29 9.75 -17.24
N VAL A 190 8.93 8.65 -17.63
CA VAL A 190 10.39 8.52 -17.78
C VAL A 190 10.92 9.41 -18.93
N GLY A 191 10.08 9.77 -19.90
CA GLY A 191 10.40 10.59 -21.06
C GLY A 191 10.22 12.11 -20.86
N ALA A 192 10.03 12.56 -19.62
CA ALA A 192 9.70 13.96 -19.32
C ALA A 192 10.77 14.97 -19.82
N LEU A 193 12.04 14.57 -19.95
CA LEU A 193 13.12 15.42 -20.50
C LEU A 193 12.90 15.86 -21.96
N SER A 194 11.97 15.23 -22.68
CA SER A 194 11.54 15.70 -24.00
C SER A 194 11.05 17.16 -23.98
N GLN A 195 10.55 17.65 -22.84
CA GLN A 195 10.05 19.03 -22.70
C GLN A 195 11.16 20.09 -22.70
N VAL A 196 12.40 19.66 -22.47
CA VAL A 196 13.61 20.48 -22.58
C VAL A 196 14.49 20.05 -23.76
N GLY A 197 13.90 19.38 -24.75
CA GLY A 197 14.56 19.01 -26.01
C GLY A 197 15.46 17.78 -25.95
N TYR A 198 15.40 16.96 -24.90
CA TYR A 198 16.27 15.79 -24.76
C TYR A 198 15.50 14.46 -24.81
N GLN A 199 15.86 13.60 -25.76
CA GLN A 199 15.25 12.29 -25.99
C GLN A 199 16.30 11.18 -25.89
N GLY A 200 16.77 10.89 -24.68
CA GLY A 200 17.80 9.88 -24.44
C GLY A 200 17.79 9.39 -23.00
N ASN A 201 18.86 8.68 -22.62
CA ASN A 201 19.02 8.22 -21.24
C ASN A 201 19.12 9.42 -20.28
N PRO A 202 18.27 9.52 -19.25
CA PRO A 202 18.32 10.63 -18.28
C PRO A 202 19.69 10.83 -17.64
N THR A 203 20.46 9.78 -17.39
CA THR A 203 21.80 9.90 -16.76
C THR A 203 22.84 10.58 -17.66
N GLN A 204 22.56 10.66 -18.96
CA GLN A 204 23.42 11.32 -19.94
C GLN A 204 23.02 12.79 -20.18
N HIS A 205 21.87 13.26 -19.68
CA HIS A 205 21.50 14.67 -19.77
C HIS A 205 22.44 15.54 -18.89
N PRO A 206 22.96 16.70 -19.35
CA PRO A 206 23.94 17.50 -18.62
C PRO A 206 23.53 17.83 -17.17
N VAL A 207 22.31 18.31 -16.98
CA VAL A 207 21.77 18.64 -15.64
C VAL A 207 21.69 17.41 -14.76
N CYS A 208 21.12 16.33 -15.27
CA CYS A 208 20.91 15.10 -14.50
C CYS A 208 22.24 14.46 -14.11
N ARG A 209 23.22 14.45 -15.02
CA ARG A 209 24.57 13.94 -14.75
C ARG A 209 25.24 14.69 -13.61
N ARG A 210 25.21 16.02 -13.63
CA ARG A 210 25.77 16.86 -12.56
C ARG A 210 25.04 16.61 -11.23
N VAL A 211 23.72 16.49 -11.26
CA VAL A 211 22.93 16.17 -10.06
C VAL A 211 23.32 14.79 -9.50
N LEU A 212 23.51 13.77 -10.34
CA LEU A 212 24.00 12.45 -9.91
C LEU A 212 25.37 12.51 -9.25
N GLU A 213 26.32 13.20 -9.89
CA GLU A 213 27.67 13.40 -9.36
C GLU A 213 27.65 14.09 -8.00
N ALA A 214 26.77 15.09 -7.82
CA ALA A 214 26.64 15.83 -6.57
C ALA A 214 25.97 15.03 -5.43
N ILE A 215 25.20 13.98 -5.73
CA ILE A 215 24.56 13.12 -4.72
C ILE A 215 25.58 12.17 -4.08
N GLY A 216 26.45 11.53 -4.88
CA GLY A 216 27.43 10.56 -4.38
C GLY A 216 26.79 9.44 -3.53
N ALA A 217 27.24 9.29 -2.28
CA ALA A 217 26.71 8.28 -1.34
C ALA A 217 25.35 8.66 -0.73
N GLY A 218 24.84 9.87 -0.98
CA GLY A 218 23.55 10.35 -0.53
C GLY A 218 23.57 11.83 -0.16
N LYS A 219 22.51 12.58 -0.47
CA LYS A 219 22.42 14.03 -0.19
C LYS A 219 20.99 14.50 0.00
N LYS A 220 20.76 15.49 0.86
CA LYS A 220 19.43 16.10 1.02
C LYS A 220 19.10 17.00 -0.17
N GLY A 221 17.83 17.02 -0.55
CA GLY A 221 17.36 17.86 -1.65
C GLY A 221 17.57 19.35 -1.39
N LYS A 222 17.54 19.81 -0.13
CA LYS A 222 17.90 21.19 0.22
C LYS A 222 19.36 21.49 -0.17
N ASP A 223 20.28 20.63 0.23
CA ASP A 223 21.71 20.84 -0.05
C ASP A 223 22.01 20.80 -1.56
N LEU A 224 21.26 20.00 -2.33
CA LEU A 224 21.33 19.99 -3.79
C LEU A 224 20.77 21.29 -4.39
N ARG A 225 19.64 21.78 -3.89
CA ARG A 225 19.06 23.06 -4.31
C ARG A 225 20.03 24.20 -4.03
N ASP A 226 20.57 24.28 -2.82
CA ASP A 226 21.49 25.34 -2.41
C ASP A 226 22.78 25.29 -3.26
N HIS A 227 23.32 24.09 -3.50
CA HIS A 227 24.51 23.91 -4.34
C HIS A 227 24.32 24.36 -5.79
N PHE A 228 23.23 23.95 -6.45
CA PHE A 228 23.00 24.26 -7.87
C PHE A 228 22.36 25.62 -8.11
N LYS A 229 21.76 26.26 -7.10
CA LYS A 229 21.32 27.66 -7.17
C LYS A 229 22.47 28.65 -6.99
N ALA A 230 23.55 28.25 -6.31
CA ALA A 230 24.73 29.07 -6.12
C ALA A 230 25.63 29.11 -7.38
N ALA A 231 26.59 30.03 -7.40
CA ALA A 231 27.67 30.02 -8.39
C ALA A 231 28.49 28.71 -8.30
N PRO A 232 28.94 28.14 -9.44
CA PRO A 232 28.90 28.69 -10.79
C PRO A 232 27.63 28.36 -11.60
N PHE A 233 26.62 27.73 -10.98
CA PHE A 233 25.47 27.16 -11.69
C PHE A 233 24.31 28.13 -11.84
N GLY A 234 23.80 28.67 -10.73
CA GLY A 234 22.68 29.59 -10.77
C GLY A 234 21.35 28.97 -11.23
N TRP A 235 21.19 27.65 -11.27
CA TRP A 235 20.08 27.01 -11.97
C TRP A 235 18.69 27.33 -11.40
N PRO A 236 17.63 27.36 -12.23
CA PRO A 236 16.27 27.45 -11.75
C PRO A 236 15.94 26.21 -10.89
N GLN A 237 15.13 26.41 -9.85
CA GLN A 237 14.76 25.31 -8.94
C GLN A 237 14.10 24.15 -9.67
N ASP A 238 13.23 24.43 -10.63
CA ASP A 238 12.53 23.41 -11.39
C ASP A 238 13.48 22.54 -12.23
N ALA A 239 14.66 23.04 -12.63
CA ALA A 239 15.64 22.20 -13.31
C ALA A 239 16.24 21.15 -12.37
N ILE A 240 16.60 21.58 -11.17
CA ILE A 240 17.17 20.73 -10.13
C ILE A 240 16.13 19.68 -9.70
N ASP A 241 14.92 20.14 -9.37
CA ASP A 241 13.82 19.27 -8.97
C ASP A 241 13.39 18.34 -10.10
N GLY A 242 13.29 18.85 -11.33
CA GLY A 242 12.92 18.08 -12.51
C GLY A 242 13.92 16.95 -12.80
N ALA A 243 15.22 17.22 -12.68
CA ALA A 243 16.25 16.20 -12.78
C ALA A 243 16.10 15.13 -11.69
N LEU A 244 15.88 15.52 -10.43
CA LEU A 244 15.66 14.58 -9.32
C LEU A 244 14.44 13.69 -9.56
N PHE A 245 13.31 14.26 -9.98
CA PHE A 245 12.10 13.51 -10.26
C PHE A 245 12.28 12.54 -11.42
N VAL A 246 12.83 12.99 -12.55
CA VAL A 246 13.05 12.11 -13.71
C VAL A 246 13.93 10.94 -13.34
N MET A 247 15.01 11.18 -12.59
CA MET A 247 15.92 10.11 -12.19
C MET A 247 15.33 9.18 -11.15
N LEU A 248 14.41 9.67 -10.30
CA LEU A 248 13.65 8.82 -9.38
C LEU A 248 12.66 7.92 -10.14
N VAL A 249 11.93 8.45 -11.13
CA VAL A 249 11.02 7.65 -11.99
C VAL A 249 11.79 6.66 -12.85
N ALA A 250 12.93 7.07 -13.40
CA ALA A 250 13.78 6.22 -14.23
C ALA A 250 14.48 5.10 -13.44
N GLY A 251 14.38 5.11 -12.10
CA GLY A 251 15.02 4.17 -11.19
C GLY A 251 16.52 4.42 -11.02
N ASN A 252 17.04 5.59 -11.38
CA ASN A 252 18.45 5.94 -11.20
C ASN A 252 18.73 6.47 -9.79
N LEU A 253 17.71 6.97 -9.09
CA LEU A 253 17.79 7.42 -7.71
C LEU A 253 16.82 6.64 -6.84
N ARG A 254 17.17 6.50 -5.56
CA ARG A 254 16.24 6.22 -4.46
C ARG A 254 16.10 7.46 -3.59
N ALA A 255 14.92 7.63 -3.02
CA ALA A 255 14.62 8.75 -2.16
C ALA A 255 14.02 8.25 -0.85
N THR A 256 14.39 8.89 0.27
CA THR A 256 13.82 8.58 1.59
C THR A 256 13.43 9.84 2.34
N LEU A 257 12.30 9.78 3.04
CA LEU A 257 11.87 10.77 4.02
C LEU A 257 11.79 10.08 5.38
N ASN A 258 12.54 10.54 6.39
CA ASN A 258 12.62 9.90 7.70
C ASN A 258 12.93 8.38 7.61
N HIS A 259 13.91 8.02 6.76
CA HIS A 259 14.30 6.64 6.45
C HIS A 259 13.24 5.77 5.76
N GLN A 260 12.05 6.31 5.49
CA GLN A 260 11.02 5.62 4.71
C GLN A 260 11.17 5.92 3.22
N PRO A 261 11.06 4.93 2.33
CA PRO A 261 11.18 5.14 0.90
C PRO A 261 10.04 6.03 0.38
N VAL A 262 10.36 6.95 -0.52
CA VAL A 262 9.39 7.82 -1.19
C VAL A 262 9.51 7.71 -2.70
N GLN A 263 8.38 7.86 -3.39
CA GLN A 263 8.28 7.73 -4.84
C GLN A 263 8.29 9.10 -5.52
N ALA A 264 8.45 9.12 -6.84
CA ALA A 264 8.42 10.34 -7.64
C ALA A 264 7.09 11.12 -7.58
N SER A 265 6.01 10.52 -7.09
CA SER A 265 4.75 11.22 -6.85
C SER A 265 4.82 12.26 -5.72
N LEU A 266 5.90 12.29 -4.92
CA LEU A 266 6.05 13.20 -3.79
C LEU A 266 5.86 14.69 -4.21
N PRO A 267 5.23 15.52 -3.36
CA PRO A 267 5.05 16.95 -3.64
C PRO A 267 6.39 17.70 -3.80
N GLN A 268 6.49 18.59 -4.78
CA GLN A 268 7.74 19.34 -5.06
C GLN A 268 8.23 20.17 -3.86
N ASN A 269 7.32 20.68 -3.03
CA ASN A 269 7.69 21.41 -1.81
C ASN A 269 8.40 20.53 -0.76
N GLN A 270 8.26 19.20 -0.81
CA GLN A 270 8.90 18.26 0.10
C GLN A 270 10.32 17.84 -0.34
N VAL A 271 10.72 18.10 -1.58
CA VAL A 271 12.06 17.70 -2.10
C VAL A 271 13.18 18.18 -1.17
N GLY A 272 13.05 19.37 -0.56
CA GLY A 272 14.07 19.92 0.34
C GLY A 272 14.40 19.03 1.55
N VAL A 273 13.43 18.30 2.08
CA VAL A 273 13.60 17.46 3.29
C VAL A 273 13.89 15.98 2.98
N VAL A 274 13.82 15.61 1.70
CA VAL A 274 14.06 14.24 1.22
C VAL A 274 15.56 14.02 1.02
N SER A 275 16.05 12.83 1.38
CA SER A 275 17.42 12.40 1.08
C SER A 275 17.42 11.51 -0.16
N PHE A 276 18.26 11.84 -1.13
CA PHE A 276 18.41 11.12 -2.39
C PHE A 276 19.71 10.32 -2.39
N TYR A 277 19.68 9.15 -3.01
CA TYR A 277 20.80 8.22 -3.11
C TYR A 277 20.88 7.71 -4.55
N VAL A 278 22.09 7.58 -5.09
CA VAL A 278 22.26 6.96 -6.41
C VAL A 278 21.96 5.46 -6.30
N ASP A 279 21.11 4.97 -7.19
CA ASP A 279 20.70 3.56 -7.23
C ASP A 279 21.48 2.81 -8.30
N VAL A 280 22.60 2.21 -7.88
CA VAL A 280 23.61 1.58 -8.76
C VAL A 280 23.69 0.07 -8.51
N PRO A 281 23.86 -0.76 -9.56
CA PRO A 281 23.87 -0.41 -10.98
C PRO A 281 22.46 -0.23 -11.56
N PRO A 282 22.29 0.57 -12.63
CA PRO A 282 21.03 0.67 -13.35
C PRO A 282 20.71 -0.65 -14.07
N LEU A 283 19.43 -0.95 -14.23
CA LEU A 283 19.02 -2.09 -15.07
C LEU A 283 19.26 -1.82 -16.54
N ASP A 284 19.90 -2.78 -17.21
CA ASP A 284 19.97 -2.80 -18.67
C ASP A 284 18.63 -3.21 -19.31
N VAL A 285 18.54 -3.08 -20.63
CA VAL A 285 17.31 -3.37 -21.39
C VAL A 285 16.93 -4.86 -21.31
N GLY A 286 17.93 -5.75 -21.34
CA GLY A 286 17.71 -7.20 -21.26
C GLY A 286 17.16 -7.61 -19.90
N GLN A 287 17.72 -7.09 -18.81
CA GLN A 287 17.26 -7.30 -17.44
C GLN A 287 15.81 -6.83 -17.25
N ARG A 288 15.44 -5.67 -17.80
CA ARG A 288 14.06 -5.19 -17.76
C ARG A 288 13.09 -6.12 -18.50
N LEU A 289 13.47 -6.61 -19.69
CA LEU A 289 12.64 -7.55 -20.45
C LEU A 289 12.49 -8.89 -19.75
N ASP A 290 13.56 -9.41 -19.15
CA ASP A 290 13.55 -10.65 -18.37
C ASP A 290 12.63 -10.56 -17.15
N LEU A 291 12.71 -9.46 -16.40
CA LEU A 291 11.83 -9.22 -15.25
C LEU A 291 10.36 -9.11 -15.69
N LYS A 292 10.08 -8.41 -16.79
CA LYS A 292 8.73 -8.36 -17.37
C LYS A 292 8.21 -9.74 -17.74
N ALA A 293 9.05 -10.57 -18.35
CA ALA A 293 8.69 -11.95 -18.68
C ALA A 293 8.43 -12.80 -17.41
N LEU A 294 9.23 -12.61 -16.35
CA LEU A 294 9.02 -13.28 -15.06
C LEU A 294 7.68 -12.86 -14.41
N PHE A 295 7.40 -11.56 -14.35
CA PHE A 295 6.15 -11.04 -13.77
C PHE A 295 4.91 -11.49 -14.57
N LEU A 296 5.02 -11.57 -15.89
CA LEU A 296 3.95 -12.09 -16.74
C LEU A 296 3.60 -13.55 -16.43
N LYS A 297 4.55 -14.39 -15.99
CA LYS A 297 4.26 -15.76 -15.53
C LYS A 297 3.34 -15.79 -14.31
N ALA A 298 3.36 -14.74 -13.49
CA ALA A 298 2.43 -14.51 -12.38
C ALA A 298 1.16 -13.73 -12.80
N ARG A 299 0.97 -13.47 -14.10
CA ARG A 299 -0.12 -12.66 -14.68
C ARG A 299 -0.08 -11.17 -14.30
N LEU A 300 1.12 -10.64 -13.99
CA LEU A 300 1.32 -9.23 -13.72
C LEU A 300 1.90 -8.53 -14.97
N THR A 301 1.32 -7.39 -15.33
CA THR A 301 1.79 -6.57 -16.46
C THR A 301 2.54 -5.35 -15.95
N THR A 302 3.69 -5.04 -16.57
CA THR A 302 4.58 -3.98 -16.08
C THR A 302 4.86 -2.95 -17.18
N GLN A 303 4.57 -1.68 -16.88
CA GLN A 303 4.93 -0.54 -17.73
C GLN A 303 6.43 -0.22 -17.57
N ASN A 304 7.04 0.43 -18.57
CA ASN A 304 8.43 0.91 -18.44
C ASN A 304 8.53 1.90 -17.27
N GLY A 305 9.51 1.73 -16.39
CA GLY A 305 9.70 2.58 -15.21
C GLY A 305 8.85 2.21 -14.00
N LYS A 306 8.03 1.15 -14.09
CA LYS A 306 7.22 0.61 -12.98
C LYS A 306 7.65 -0.79 -12.53
N GLU A 307 8.88 -1.17 -12.83
CA GLU A 307 9.42 -2.48 -12.48
C GLU A 307 9.44 -2.73 -10.97
N SER A 308 9.77 -1.72 -10.17
CA SER A 308 9.78 -1.81 -8.69
C SER A 308 8.39 -2.08 -8.09
N GLU A 309 7.34 -1.48 -8.66
CA GLU A 309 5.95 -1.71 -8.23
C GLU A 309 5.53 -3.15 -8.54
N ALA A 310 5.80 -3.60 -9.78
CA ALA A 310 5.50 -4.96 -10.19
C ALA A 310 6.30 -6.02 -9.40
N ALA A 311 7.53 -5.72 -9.00
CA ALA A 311 8.34 -6.58 -8.14
C ALA A 311 7.69 -6.81 -6.77
N ALA A 312 7.16 -5.75 -6.15
CA ALA A 312 6.46 -5.85 -4.87
C ALA A 312 5.19 -6.71 -4.99
N GLU A 313 4.39 -6.49 -6.05
CA GLU A 313 3.20 -7.31 -6.33
C GLU A 313 3.55 -8.77 -6.62
N PHE A 314 4.61 -9.01 -7.40
CA PHE A 314 5.09 -10.34 -7.73
C PHE A 314 5.50 -11.13 -6.48
N LEU A 315 6.31 -10.53 -5.60
CA LEU A 315 6.73 -11.17 -4.35
C LEU A 315 5.53 -11.47 -3.44
N LYS A 316 4.56 -10.54 -3.35
CA LYS A 316 3.32 -10.76 -2.60
C LYS A 316 2.51 -11.92 -3.17
N ALA A 317 2.33 -11.97 -4.50
CA ALA A 317 1.61 -13.05 -5.16
C ALA A 317 2.30 -14.40 -4.97
N LEU A 318 3.64 -14.43 -5.03
CA LEU A 318 4.42 -15.65 -4.88
C LEU A 318 4.38 -16.19 -3.43
N LEU A 319 4.38 -15.31 -2.42
CA LEU A 319 4.18 -15.69 -1.02
C LEU A 319 2.79 -16.29 -0.77
N ALA A 320 1.73 -15.64 -1.28
CA ALA A 320 0.37 -16.17 -1.17
C ALA A 320 0.23 -17.53 -1.89
N LEU A 321 0.91 -17.70 -3.03
CA LEU A 321 0.94 -18.96 -3.74
C LEU A 321 1.63 -20.06 -2.93
N ALA A 322 2.75 -19.76 -2.26
CA ALA A 322 3.43 -20.68 -1.36
C ALA A 322 2.50 -21.18 -0.24
N GLU A 323 1.78 -20.27 0.41
CA GLU A 323 0.81 -20.62 1.47
C GLU A 323 -0.27 -21.58 0.96
N SER A 324 -0.75 -21.40 -0.28
CA SER A 324 -1.74 -22.27 -0.89
C SER A 324 -1.19 -23.61 -1.41
N ALA A 325 0.13 -23.74 -1.55
CA ALA A 325 0.80 -24.92 -2.12
C ALA A 325 1.08 -26.02 -1.08
N GLY A 326 0.76 -25.78 0.19
CA GLY A 326 0.89 -26.75 1.29
C GLY A 326 -0.08 -26.48 2.43
N GLY A 327 0.24 -26.97 3.63
CA GLY A 327 -0.50 -26.64 4.85
C GLY A 327 -0.46 -27.75 5.90
N ALA A 328 -1.55 -27.89 6.66
CA ALA A 328 -1.72 -28.97 7.62
C ALA A 328 -1.83 -30.34 6.92
N THR A 329 -1.37 -31.40 7.59
CA THR A 329 -1.52 -32.79 7.16
C THR A 329 -2.97 -33.09 6.77
N PRO A 330 -3.23 -33.92 5.73
CA PRO A 330 -2.30 -34.65 4.86
C PRO A 330 -1.68 -33.82 3.71
N ARG A 331 -1.86 -32.49 3.67
CA ARG A 331 -1.25 -31.68 2.60
C ARG A 331 0.27 -31.71 2.72
N PRO A 332 1.00 -31.54 1.60
CA PRO A 332 2.44 -31.26 1.65
C PRO A 332 2.75 -30.13 2.62
N GLU A 333 3.96 -30.12 3.15
CA GLU A 333 4.43 -29.02 3.98
C GLU A 333 4.42 -27.71 3.19
N THR A 334 4.12 -26.60 3.86
CA THR A 334 4.16 -25.29 3.24
C THR A 334 5.59 -24.99 2.75
N PRO A 335 5.79 -24.64 1.47
CA PRO A 335 7.11 -24.34 0.95
C PRO A 335 7.85 -23.24 1.73
N ASP A 336 9.17 -23.37 1.83
CA ASP A 336 10.00 -22.33 2.42
C ASP A 336 10.00 -21.04 1.57
N THR A 337 9.88 -19.92 2.28
CA THR A 337 9.71 -18.57 1.76
C THR A 337 10.72 -17.58 2.33
N GLN A 338 11.74 -18.04 3.07
CA GLN A 338 12.79 -17.17 3.62
C GLN A 338 13.49 -16.34 2.55
N ASP A 339 13.88 -16.94 1.42
CA ASP A 339 14.49 -16.22 0.29
C ASP A 339 13.59 -15.10 -0.25
N LEU A 340 12.27 -15.34 -0.32
CA LEU A 340 11.32 -14.34 -0.81
C LEU A 340 11.16 -13.18 0.15
N ARG A 341 11.17 -13.45 1.47
CA ARG A 341 11.17 -12.40 2.50
C ARG A 341 12.46 -11.60 2.46
N ALA A 342 13.61 -12.23 2.23
CA ALA A 342 14.88 -11.52 2.04
C ALA A 342 14.84 -10.58 0.82
N LEU A 343 14.24 -11.03 -0.29
CA LEU A 343 14.01 -10.18 -1.47
C LEU A 343 13.07 -9.00 -1.17
N GLN A 344 12.05 -9.17 -0.31
CA GLN A 344 11.18 -8.07 0.13
C GLN A 344 11.89 -7.01 0.97
N MET A 345 13.01 -7.33 1.61
CA MET A 345 13.82 -6.36 2.37
C MET A 345 14.69 -5.47 1.48
N LEU A 346 14.88 -5.84 0.21
CA LEU A 346 15.57 -5.02 -0.79
C LEU A 346 14.59 -4.03 -1.43
N SER A 347 15.11 -2.95 -2.01
CA SER A 347 14.31 -1.97 -2.76
C SER A 347 15.06 -1.43 -3.97
N GLY A 348 14.31 -0.87 -4.94
CA GLY A 348 14.85 -0.29 -6.16
C GLY A 348 15.64 -1.29 -7.00
N ASN A 349 16.70 -0.82 -7.66
CA ASN A 349 17.49 -1.65 -8.57
C ASN A 349 18.14 -2.84 -7.88
N ALA A 350 18.54 -2.72 -6.61
CA ALA A 350 19.09 -3.84 -5.87
C ALA A 350 18.10 -5.03 -5.76
N GLN A 351 16.82 -4.76 -5.53
CA GLN A 351 15.78 -5.79 -5.51
C GLN A 351 15.57 -6.38 -6.90
N LEU A 352 15.45 -5.53 -7.91
CA LEU A 352 15.19 -5.94 -9.29
C LEU A 352 16.34 -6.78 -9.87
N LEU A 353 17.58 -6.40 -9.60
CA LEU A 353 18.76 -7.17 -9.99
C LEU A 353 18.80 -8.52 -9.26
N LYS A 354 18.50 -8.56 -7.96
CA LYS A 354 18.46 -9.84 -7.24
C LYS A 354 17.32 -10.76 -7.71
N LEU A 355 16.17 -10.19 -8.05
CA LEU A 355 15.08 -10.92 -8.70
C LEU A 355 15.50 -11.47 -10.07
N HIS A 356 16.23 -10.66 -10.85
CA HIS A 356 16.76 -11.06 -12.15
C HIS A 356 17.78 -12.21 -12.02
N GLU A 357 18.72 -12.10 -11.08
CA GLU A 357 19.69 -13.17 -10.77
C GLU A 357 19.01 -14.50 -10.42
N GLN A 358 17.88 -14.44 -9.70
CA GLN A 358 17.14 -15.62 -9.25
C GLN A 358 15.97 -16.00 -10.18
N LYS A 359 15.84 -15.38 -11.36
CA LYS A 359 14.63 -15.46 -12.21
C LYS A 359 14.19 -16.89 -12.54
N ASP A 360 15.16 -17.77 -12.83
CA ASP A 360 14.85 -19.14 -13.22
C ASP A 360 14.39 -19.99 -12.03
N GLY A 361 15.03 -19.81 -10.86
CA GLY A 361 14.61 -20.42 -9.61
C GLY A 361 13.22 -19.95 -9.16
N LEU A 362 12.94 -18.65 -9.29
CA LEU A 362 11.63 -18.07 -9.00
C LEU A 362 10.55 -18.59 -9.96
N ALA A 363 10.85 -18.71 -11.26
CA ALA A 363 9.94 -19.29 -12.23
C ALA A 363 9.65 -20.78 -11.95
N ALA A 364 10.65 -21.55 -11.52
CA ALA A 364 10.48 -22.94 -11.12
C ALA A 364 9.62 -23.08 -9.85
N LYS A 365 9.89 -22.25 -8.82
CA LYS A 365 9.05 -22.17 -7.60
C LYS A 365 7.61 -21.84 -7.95
N LEU A 366 7.37 -20.83 -8.79
CA LEU A 366 6.03 -20.44 -9.24
C LEU A 366 5.29 -21.60 -9.93
N ALA A 367 5.95 -22.31 -10.85
CA ALA A 367 5.34 -23.44 -11.55
C ALA A 367 5.01 -24.60 -10.62
N ALA A 368 5.95 -24.97 -9.73
CA ALA A 368 5.78 -26.05 -8.77
C ALA A 368 4.65 -25.75 -7.77
N TRP A 369 4.66 -24.55 -7.17
CA TRP A 369 3.67 -24.17 -6.17
C TRP A 369 2.27 -24.04 -6.77
N LYS A 370 2.16 -23.53 -8.01
CA LYS A 370 0.89 -23.53 -8.73
C LYS A 370 0.34 -24.93 -8.95
N LYS A 371 1.19 -25.88 -9.39
CA LYS A 371 0.80 -27.28 -9.55
C LYS A 371 0.30 -27.89 -8.25
N SER A 372 1.02 -27.68 -7.15
CA SER A 372 0.61 -28.19 -5.83
C SER A 372 -0.68 -27.55 -5.34
N ALA A 373 -0.82 -26.23 -5.44
CA ALA A 373 -2.01 -25.50 -5.01
C ALA A 373 -3.26 -25.94 -5.78
N ASP A 374 -3.16 -26.11 -7.11
CA ASP A 374 -4.26 -26.58 -7.94
C ASP A 374 -4.62 -28.05 -7.63
N ALA A 375 -3.62 -28.91 -7.37
CA ALA A 375 -3.87 -30.29 -6.95
C ALA A 375 -4.52 -30.39 -5.57
N ILE A 376 -4.10 -29.57 -4.60
CA ILE A 376 -4.74 -29.46 -3.28
C ILE A 376 -6.19 -29.00 -3.45
N ARG A 377 -6.44 -27.93 -4.23
CA ARG A 377 -7.79 -27.42 -4.46
C ARG A 377 -8.72 -28.49 -5.04
N LYS A 378 -8.18 -29.39 -5.87
CA LYS A 378 -8.94 -30.50 -6.46
C LYS A 378 -9.18 -31.66 -5.47
N ARG A 379 -8.16 -32.07 -4.71
CA ARG A 379 -8.21 -33.28 -3.87
C ARG A 379 -8.71 -33.05 -2.45
N TRP A 380 -8.59 -31.83 -1.92
CA TRP A 380 -8.97 -31.50 -0.55
C TRP A 380 -10.45 -31.78 -0.23
N PRO A 381 -11.43 -31.36 -1.08
CA PRO A 381 -12.83 -31.65 -0.79
C PRO A 381 -13.15 -33.15 -0.77
N ALA A 382 -12.48 -33.93 -1.64
CA ALA A 382 -12.64 -35.39 -1.68
C ALA A 382 -12.06 -36.04 -0.42
N TRP A 383 -10.93 -35.53 0.08
CA TRP A 383 -10.35 -35.98 1.35
C TRP A 383 -11.25 -35.67 2.54
N GLU A 384 -11.80 -34.46 2.65
CA GLU A 384 -12.74 -34.12 3.73
C GLU A 384 -13.97 -35.03 3.70
N ARG A 385 -14.50 -35.29 2.51
CA ARG A 385 -15.61 -36.22 2.32
C ARG A 385 -15.26 -37.66 2.71
N LEU A 386 -14.03 -38.11 2.45
CA LEU A 386 -13.55 -39.42 2.89
C LEU A 386 -13.56 -39.53 4.42
N LEU A 387 -13.10 -38.51 5.14
CA LEU A 387 -13.12 -38.49 6.60
C LEU A 387 -14.55 -38.49 7.17
N ASP A 388 -15.46 -37.73 6.56
CA ASP A 388 -16.88 -37.74 6.93
C ASP A 388 -17.50 -39.13 6.72
N THR A 389 -17.24 -39.75 5.56
CA THR A 389 -17.70 -41.11 5.24
C THR A 389 -17.15 -42.15 6.21
N HIS A 390 -15.87 -42.04 6.57
CA HIS A 390 -15.21 -42.91 7.54
C HIS A 390 -15.88 -42.84 8.91
N THR A 391 -16.27 -41.63 9.34
CA THR A 391 -16.97 -41.43 10.61
C THR A 391 -18.27 -42.23 10.68
N PHE A 392 -19.06 -42.25 9.60
CA PHE A 392 -20.30 -43.05 9.54
C PHE A 392 -20.06 -44.56 9.46
N ALA A 393 -18.89 -45.00 9.03
CA ALA A 393 -18.51 -46.40 8.90
C ALA A 393 -17.91 -46.98 10.19
N THR A 394 -17.86 -46.21 11.28
CA THR A 394 -17.31 -46.65 12.57
C THR A 394 -17.96 -47.96 13.03
N GLY A 395 -17.13 -48.94 13.39
CA GLY A 395 -17.56 -50.28 13.79
C GLY A 395 -17.58 -51.31 12.65
N LEU A 396 -17.33 -50.90 11.40
CA LEU A 396 -17.15 -51.82 10.27
C LEU A 396 -15.67 -52.23 10.10
N PRO A 397 -15.37 -53.50 9.77
CA PRO A 397 -14.00 -53.96 9.52
C PRO A 397 -13.28 -53.18 8.41
N GLU A 398 -14.01 -52.81 7.35
CA GLU A 398 -13.48 -52.02 6.24
C GLU A 398 -13.07 -50.61 6.70
N ALA A 399 -13.77 -50.04 7.69
CA ALA A 399 -13.43 -48.74 8.25
C ALA A 399 -12.13 -48.80 9.06
N GLU A 400 -11.88 -49.89 9.79
CA GLU A 400 -10.61 -50.10 10.49
C GLU A 400 -9.43 -50.27 9.51
N ALA A 401 -9.64 -50.99 8.40
CA ALA A 401 -8.64 -51.11 7.34
C ALA A 401 -8.35 -49.76 6.68
N CYS A 402 -9.39 -48.99 6.33
CA CYS A 402 -9.24 -47.66 5.76
C CYS A 402 -8.58 -46.67 6.72
N ALA A 403 -8.84 -46.78 8.04
CA ALA A 403 -8.24 -45.91 9.05
C ALA A 403 -6.70 -45.96 9.02
N LYS A 404 -6.12 -47.15 8.81
CA LYS A 404 -4.65 -47.30 8.69
C LYS A 404 -4.10 -46.56 7.47
N SER A 405 -4.78 -46.66 6.34
CA SER A 405 -4.40 -45.95 5.11
C SER A 405 -4.57 -44.44 5.24
N ILE A 406 -5.67 -43.99 5.86
CA ILE A 406 -5.92 -42.58 6.15
C ILE A 406 -4.81 -42.02 7.05
N ALA A 407 -4.42 -42.75 8.10
CA ALA A 407 -3.33 -42.38 8.99
C ALA A 407 -2.00 -42.28 8.24
N ALA A 408 -1.67 -43.28 7.41
CA ALA A 408 -0.44 -43.27 6.61
C ALA A 408 -0.38 -42.10 5.62
N ILE A 409 -1.50 -41.74 4.99
CA ILE A 409 -1.58 -40.57 4.08
C ILE A 409 -1.41 -39.26 4.86
N THR A 410 -2.00 -39.19 6.06
CA THR A 410 -1.92 -38.03 6.94
C THR A 410 -0.51 -37.80 7.44
N GLU A 411 0.14 -38.83 7.98
CA GLU A 411 1.50 -38.78 8.50
C GLU A 411 2.52 -38.57 7.38
N GLY A 412 2.37 -39.28 6.25
CA GLY A 412 3.23 -39.17 5.08
C GLY A 412 2.99 -37.93 4.21
N ARG A 413 2.02 -37.08 4.55
CA ARG A 413 1.62 -35.89 3.77
C ARG A 413 1.41 -36.17 2.27
N SER A 414 0.84 -37.32 1.97
CA SER A 414 0.82 -37.89 0.62
C SER A 414 -0.49 -37.68 -0.14
N LEU A 415 -1.28 -36.66 0.24
CA LEU A 415 -2.53 -36.31 -0.47
C LEU A 415 -2.31 -36.11 -1.98
N LEU A 416 -1.15 -35.61 -2.38
CA LEU A 416 -0.79 -35.34 -3.78
C LEU A 416 -0.03 -36.49 -4.47
N ALA A 417 0.04 -37.69 -3.87
CA ALA A 417 0.70 -38.85 -4.48
C ALA A 417 0.01 -39.28 -5.78
N GLU A 418 0.76 -39.90 -6.69
CA GLU A 418 0.21 -40.51 -7.91
C GLU A 418 0.42 -42.03 -7.83
N PRO A 419 -0.64 -42.85 -8.01
CA PRO A 419 -2.03 -42.45 -8.26
C PRO A 419 -2.71 -41.78 -7.04
N ASP A 420 -3.80 -41.04 -7.28
CA ASP A 420 -4.61 -40.40 -6.23
C ASP A 420 -5.06 -41.44 -5.18
N PRO A 421 -4.70 -41.28 -3.89
CA PRO A 421 -4.98 -42.28 -2.87
C PRO A 421 -6.43 -42.26 -2.36
N VAL A 422 -7.21 -41.22 -2.67
CA VAL A 422 -8.56 -41.01 -2.08
C VAL A 422 -9.65 -41.89 -2.70
N PRO A 423 -9.78 -42.03 -4.04
CA PRO A 423 -10.94 -42.66 -4.66
C PRO A 423 -11.20 -44.11 -4.24
N GLU A 424 -10.15 -44.91 -4.10
CA GLU A 424 -10.32 -46.33 -3.75
C GLU A 424 -10.77 -46.50 -2.29
N LEU A 425 -10.26 -45.67 -1.38
CA LEU A 425 -10.71 -45.64 0.02
C LEU A 425 -12.17 -45.21 0.13
N THR A 426 -12.57 -44.18 -0.62
CA THR A 426 -13.97 -43.74 -0.67
C THR A 426 -14.85 -44.86 -1.19
N LYS A 427 -14.48 -45.51 -2.30
CA LYS A 427 -15.22 -46.62 -2.87
C LYS A 427 -15.36 -47.78 -1.88
N GLN A 428 -14.29 -48.15 -1.19
CA GLN A 428 -14.30 -49.22 -0.19
C GLN A 428 -15.30 -48.92 0.93
N LEU A 429 -15.26 -47.71 1.52
CA LEU A 429 -16.18 -47.30 2.58
C LEU A 429 -17.62 -47.17 2.09
N SER A 430 -17.86 -46.54 0.94
CA SER A 430 -19.19 -46.41 0.35
C SER A 430 -19.81 -47.77 0.06
N SER A 431 -19.00 -48.75 -0.37
CA SER A 431 -19.46 -50.11 -0.65
C SER A 431 -19.83 -50.85 0.63
N ALA A 432 -18.99 -50.77 1.68
CA ALA A 432 -19.27 -51.36 2.98
C ALA A 432 -20.56 -50.76 3.59
N LEU A 433 -20.67 -49.44 3.61
CA LEU A 433 -21.86 -48.73 4.10
C LEU A 433 -23.13 -49.11 3.33
N ARG A 434 -23.05 -49.21 1.99
CA ARG A 434 -24.19 -49.61 1.15
C ARG A 434 -24.67 -51.01 1.52
N ILE A 435 -23.75 -51.96 1.68
CA ILE A 435 -24.07 -53.34 2.06
C ILE A 435 -24.70 -53.37 3.46
N THR A 436 -24.09 -52.71 4.44
CA THR A 436 -24.62 -52.67 5.82
C THR A 436 -26.02 -52.04 5.88
N LEU A 437 -26.23 -50.91 5.20
CA LEU A 437 -27.54 -50.27 5.13
C LEU A 437 -28.58 -51.15 4.43
N GLY A 438 -28.21 -51.81 3.33
CA GLY A 438 -29.07 -52.76 2.62
C GLY A 438 -29.51 -53.90 3.55
N ASN A 439 -28.57 -54.55 4.21
CA ASN A 439 -28.84 -55.63 5.16
C ASN A 439 -29.76 -55.15 6.31
N MET A 440 -29.49 -53.98 6.89
CA MET A 440 -30.36 -53.40 7.92
C MET A 440 -31.78 -53.13 7.43
N GLN A 441 -31.95 -52.68 6.18
CA GLN A 441 -33.29 -52.48 5.59
C GLN A 441 -34.03 -53.81 5.39
N GLU A 442 -33.31 -54.88 5.05
CA GLU A 442 -33.88 -56.23 4.90
C GLU A 442 -34.23 -56.86 6.25
N GLU A 443 -33.33 -56.81 7.24
CA GLU A 443 -33.56 -57.28 8.60
C GLU A 443 -34.76 -56.57 9.23
N LEU A 444 -34.89 -55.27 8.97
CA LEU A 444 -36.01 -54.47 9.41
C LEU A 444 -37.33 -54.94 8.80
N ALA A 445 -37.37 -55.08 7.47
CA ALA A 445 -38.57 -55.55 6.79
C ALA A 445 -38.98 -56.94 7.29
N ALA A 446 -38.01 -57.83 7.53
CA ALA A 446 -38.25 -59.14 8.11
C ALA A 446 -38.79 -59.06 9.56
N ALA A 447 -38.23 -58.19 10.40
CA ALA A 447 -38.70 -57.99 11.78
C ALA A 447 -40.15 -57.50 11.83
N PHE A 448 -40.52 -56.57 10.93
CA PHE A 448 -41.91 -56.14 10.76
C PHE A 448 -42.81 -57.27 10.28
N GLN A 449 -42.41 -58.03 9.26
CA GLN A 449 -43.20 -59.18 8.78
C GLN A 449 -43.44 -60.24 9.87
N VAL A 450 -42.42 -60.54 10.69
CA VAL A 450 -42.55 -61.47 11.83
C VAL A 450 -43.51 -60.88 12.88
N GLY A 451 -43.40 -59.59 13.18
CA GLY A 451 -44.30 -58.88 14.09
C GLY A 451 -45.75 -58.92 13.63
N ASP A 452 -46.00 -58.57 12.36
CA ASP A 452 -47.32 -58.60 11.73
C ASP A 452 -47.91 -60.01 11.74
N GLY A 453 -47.08 -61.03 11.50
CA GLY A 453 -47.48 -62.44 11.62
C GLY A 453 -47.95 -62.79 13.05
N LYS A 454 -47.27 -62.29 14.08
CA LYS A 454 -47.69 -62.47 15.49
C LYS A 454 -49.01 -61.75 15.79
N LEU A 455 -49.19 -60.53 15.30
CA LEU A 455 -50.46 -59.79 15.44
C LEU A 455 -51.60 -60.54 14.75
N ALA A 456 -51.41 -60.94 13.48
CA ALA A 456 -52.40 -61.68 12.70
C ALA A 456 -52.73 -63.06 13.28
N GLY A 457 -51.81 -63.69 14.03
CA GLY A 457 -52.05 -64.96 14.73
C GLY A 457 -52.80 -64.80 16.06
N SER A 458 -52.82 -63.60 16.65
CA SER A 458 -53.38 -63.37 17.99
C SER A 458 -54.90 -63.21 17.98
N ALA A 459 -55.58 -63.99 18.82
CA ALA A 459 -57.03 -63.89 19.02
C ALA A 459 -57.45 -62.52 19.59
N VAL A 460 -56.62 -61.96 20.47
CA VAL A 460 -56.83 -60.67 21.12
C VAL A 460 -56.76 -59.53 20.12
N TRP A 461 -55.88 -59.64 19.11
CA TRP A 461 -55.73 -58.66 18.04
C TRP A 461 -56.90 -58.73 17.04
N LYS A 462 -57.32 -59.94 16.62
CA LYS A 462 -58.45 -60.13 15.68
C LYS A 462 -59.79 -59.61 16.20
N GLY A 463 -59.96 -59.53 17.52
CA GLY A 463 -61.21 -59.13 18.15
C GLY A 463 -61.42 -57.61 18.29
N ARG A 464 -60.58 -56.76 17.68
CA ARG A 464 -60.61 -55.28 17.80
C ARG A 464 -61.16 -54.62 16.53
N THR A 465 -61.69 -53.40 16.65
CA THR A 465 -62.14 -52.61 15.49
C THR A 465 -60.96 -51.97 14.76
N GLU A 466 -61.15 -51.61 13.49
CA GLU A 466 -60.10 -50.96 12.68
C GLU A 466 -59.58 -49.66 13.33
N GLU A 467 -60.46 -48.87 13.95
CA GLU A 467 -60.07 -47.64 14.67
C GLU A 467 -59.17 -47.94 15.89
N GLN A 468 -59.46 -49.02 16.63
CA GLN A 468 -58.65 -49.44 17.77
C GLN A 468 -57.28 -49.95 17.31
N LEU A 469 -57.23 -50.73 16.23
CA LEU A 469 -55.98 -51.22 15.66
C LEU A 469 -55.10 -50.08 15.14
N ALA A 470 -55.69 -49.09 14.46
CA ALA A 470 -54.97 -47.92 13.97
C ALA A 470 -54.38 -47.08 15.12
N THR A 471 -55.14 -46.94 16.22
CA THR A 471 -54.67 -46.24 17.42
C THR A 471 -53.48 -46.96 18.04
N ILE A 472 -53.59 -48.28 18.29
CA ILE A 472 -52.50 -49.07 18.88
C ILE A 472 -51.26 -49.09 17.98
N ALA A 473 -51.44 -49.21 16.65
CA ALA A 473 -50.35 -49.18 15.69
C ALA A 473 -49.59 -47.84 15.71
N THR A 474 -50.30 -46.73 15.93
CA THR A 474 -49.69 -45.41 16.10
C THR A 474 -48.95 -45.31 17.43
N ASP A 475 -49.59 -45.68 18.54
CA ASP A 475 -49.01 -45.56 19.90
C ASP A 475 -47.79 -46.47 20.12
N CYS A 476 -47.72 -47.59 19.39
CA CYS A 476 -46.60 -48.54 19.43
C CYS A 476 -45.58 -48.34 18.31
N ASP A 477 -45.73 -47.30 17.47
CA ASP A 477 -44.88 -47.00 16.31
C ASP A 477 -44.70 -48.23 15.37
N LEU A 478 -45.79 -48.88 14.99
CA LEU A 478 -45.79 -50.08 14.13
C LEU A 478 -45.86 -49.76 12.63
N THR A 479 -45.56 -48.52 12.24
CA THR A 479 -45.46 -48.16 10.82
C THR A 479 -44.02 -48.31 10.34
N PRO A 480 -43.74 -49.14 9.33
CA PRO A 480 -42.41 -49.25 8.78
C PRO A 480 -42.04 -47.93 8.05
N PRO A 481 -40.83 -47.39 8.27
CA PRO A 481 -40.36 -46.21 7.58
C PRO A 481 -40.07 -46.53 6.10
N PRO A 482 -40.08 -45.52 5.23
CA PRO A 482 -39.70 -45.69 3.84
C PRO A 482 -38.26 -46.20 3.73
N LYS A 483 -38.01 -47.07 2.74
CA LYS A 483 -36.65 -47.51 2.43
C LYS A 483 -35.82 -46.31 1.99
N ALA A 484 -34.64 -46.17 2.60
CA ALA A 484 -33.72 -45.11 2.22
C ALA A 484 -33.05 -45.44 0.88
N ALA A 485 -32.91 -44.45 0.00
CA ALA A 485 -32.11 -44.59 -1.21
C ALA A 485 -30.63 -44.78 -0.85
N ILE A 486 -29.95 -45.71 -1.52
CA ILE A 486 -28.55 -46.07 -1.28
C ILE A 486 -27.78 -46.34 -2.59
N GLY A 487 -28.29 -45.85 -3.72
CA GLY A 487 -27.72 -46.07 -5.05
C GLY A 487 -26.43 -45.29 -5.27
N THR A 488 -26.38 -44.03 -4.81
CA THR A 488 -25.21 -43.16 -4.93
C THR A 488 -24.53 -42.88 -3.59
N ASP A 489 -23.29 -42.43 -3.62
CA ASP A 489 -22.54 -42.06 -2.41
C ASP A 489 -23.18 -40.88 -1.67
N ASP A 490 -23.84 -39.95 -2.38
CA ASP A 490 -24.62 -38.87 -1.77
C ASP A 490 -25.85 -39.40 -1.03
N GLU A 491 -26.57 -40.35 -1.64
CA GLU A 491 -27.74 -40.98 -1.03
C GLU A 491 -27.36 -41.75 0.25
N ILE A 492 -26.25 -42.49 0.23
CA ILE A 492 -25.74 -43.21 1.40
C ILE A 492 -25.45 -42.24 2.55
N LEU A 493 -24.70 -41.15 2.28
CA LEU A 493 -24.38 -40.16 3.32
C LEU A 493 -25.64 -39.45 3.82
N ALA A 494 -26.59 -39.13 2.94
CA ALA A 494 -27.86 -38.54 3.36
C ALA A 494 -28.66 -39.50 4.27
N ALA A 495 -28.71 -40.79 3.93
CA ALA A 495 -29.37 -41.81 4.74
C ALA A 495 -28.73 -41.98 6.13
N LEU A 496 -27.40 -41.88 6.21
CA LEU A 496 -26.62 -41.99 7.46
C LEU A 496 -26.71 -40.73 8.32
N ARG A 497 -26.78 -39.54 7.70
CA ARG A 497 -27.03 -38.28 8.40
C ARG A 497 -28.45 -38.22 8.99
N ALA A 498 -29.43 -38.78 8.29
CA ALA A 498 -30.80 -38.86 8.79
C ALA A 498 -30.92 -39.83 9.99
N ARG A 499 -30.22 -40.97 9.93
CA ARG A 499 -30.11 -41.90 11.06
C ARG A 499 -28.87 -42.78 10.88
N ASN A 500 -27.93 -42.69 11.82
CA ASN A 500 -26.66 -43.43 11.76
C ASN A 500 -26.89 -44.95 11.97
N LEU A 501 -25.83 -45.75 11.78
CA LEU A 501 -25.90 -47.21 11.90
C LEU A 501 -26.33 -47.67 13.32
N THR A 502 -25.80 -47.04 14.36
CA THR A 502 -26.13 -47.37 15.75
C THR A 502 -27.61 -47.15 16.06
N ASP A 503 -28.15 -46.01 15.66
CA ASP A 503 -29.57 -45.67 15.86
C ASP A 503 -30.49 -46.60 15.07
N ARG A 504 -30.07 -47.00 13.86
CA ARG A 504 -30.79 -48.01 13.07
C ARG A 504 -30.78 -49.37 13.76
N ARG A 505 -29.65 -49.78 14.35
CA ARG A 505 -29.54 -51.03 15.11
C ARG A 505 -30.43 -51.02 16.36
N ASN A 506 -30.34 -49.96 17.16
CA ASN A 506 -31.18 -49.80 18.36
C ASN A 506 -32.67 -49.84 18.01
N TRP A 507 -33.05 -49.24 16.89
CA TRP A 507 -34.43 -49.25 16.44
C TRP A 507 -34.86 -50.63 15.93
N LEU A 508 -34.01 -51.34 15.19
CA LEU A 508 -34.26 -52.72 14.78
C LEU A 508 -34.48 -53.64 15.99
N ASP A 509 -33.61 -53.55 16.99
CA ASP A 509 -33.68 -54.38 18.21
C ASP A 509 -34.94 -54.08 19.05
N ALA A 510 -35.50 -52.87 18.96
CA ALA A 510 -36.72 -52.47 19.66
C ALA A 510 -38.02 -53.00 19.02
N ILE A 511 -38.01 -53.36 17.73
CA ILE A 511 -39.22 -53.74 16.99
C ILE A 511 -39.96 -54.93 17.60
N PRO A 512 -39.30 -56.06 17.94
CA PRO A 512 -39.99 -57.18 18.55
C PRO A 512 -40.77 -56.78 19.82
N GLN A 513 -40.21 -55.89 20.64
CA GLN A 513 -40.85 -55.41 21.86
C GLN A 513 -42.02 -54.46 21.59
N ARG A 514 -41.94 -53.65 20.52
CA ARG A 514 -43.06 -52.81 20.08
C ARG A 514 -44.28 -53.65 19.69
N PHE A 515 -44.06 -54.76 18.98
CA PHE A 515 -45.12 -55.70 18.64
C PHE A 515 -45.69 -56.44 19.85
N VAL A 516 -44.85 -56.81 20.84
CA VAL A 516 -45.33 -57.37 22.12
C VAL A 516 -46.21 -56.36 22.86
N ARG A 517 -45.76 -55.11 22.97
CA ARG A 517 -46.54 -54.03 23.59
C ARG A 517 -47.89 -53.82 22.90
N ALA A 518 -47.94 -53.88 21.57
CA ALA A 518 -49.18 -53.76 20.83
C ALA A 518 -50.17 -54.89 21.16
N LEU A 519 -49.70 -56.13 21.30
CA LEU A 519 -50.53 -57.25 21.76
C LEU A 519 -51.03 -57.04 23.20
N GLU A 520 -50.19 -56.49 24.08
CA GLU A 520 -50.58 -56.17 25.45
C GLU A 520 -51.65 -55.08 25.50
N GLU A 521 -51.51 -53.99 24.74
CA GLU A 521 -52.52 -52.93 24.66
C GLU A 521 -53.84 -53.44 24.06
N ALA A 522 -53.77 -54.28 23.03
CA ALA A 522 -54.96 -54.95 22.50
C ALA A 522 -55.63 -55.84 23.57
N GLY A 523 -54.83 -56.51 24.41
CA GLY A 523 -55.29 -57.31 25.56
C GLY A 523 -56.03 -56.50 26.59
N LYS A 524 -55.47 -55.36 27.01
CA LYS A 524 -56.12 -54.43 27.94
C LYS A 524 -57.44 -53.91 27.38
N LEU A 525 -57.51 -53.60 26.09
CA LEU A 525 -58.74 -53.15 25.46
C LEU A 525 -59.79 -54.26 25.32
N ALA A 526 -59.36 -55.51 25.15
CA ALA A 526 -60.25 -56.67 25.10
C ALA A 526 -60.81 -57.04 26.47
N THR A 527 -60.05 -56.80 27.54
CA THR A 527 -60.46 -57.15 28.90
C THR A 527 -59.94 -56.10 29.90
N PRO A 528 -60.62 -54.94 30.02
CA PRO A 528 -60.12 -53.80 30.82
C PRO A 528 -59.99 -54.09 32.31
N GLU A 529 -60.75 -55.06 32.82
CA GLU A 529 -60.74 -55.51 34.22
C GLU A 529 -59.65 -56.57 34.49
N ALA A 530 -58.88 -56.96 33.49
CA ALA A 530 -57.88 -58.01 33.64
C ALA A 530 -56.61 -57.52 34.37
N VAL A 531 -56.10 -58.36 35.28
CA VAL A 531 -54.94 -58.05 36.12
C VAL A 531 -53.70 -58.74 35.57
N ARG A 532 -52.65 -57.96 35.28
CA ARG A 532 -51.37 -58.47 34.77
C ARG A 532 -50.59 -59.19 35.87
N VAL A 533 -50.06 -60.37 35.56
CA VAL A 533 -49.19 -61.14 36.45
C VAL A 533 -47.87 -61.43 35.76
N THR A 534 -46.80 -60.77 36.19
CA THR A 534 -45.45 -61.07 35.70
C THR A 534 -44.95 -62.36 36.34
N LEU A 535 -44.70 -63.36 35.50
CA LEU A 535 -44.10 -64.63 35.94
C LEU A 535 -42.64 -64.43 36.36
N PRO A 536 -42.18 -65.02 37.48
CA PRO A 536 -40.79 -64.93 37.92
C PRO A 536 -39.87 -65.65 36.93
N GLY A 537 -38.76 -65.03 36.54
CA GLY A 537 -37.72 -65.72 35.77
C GLY A 537 -37.00 -66.78 36.62
N ALA A 538 -36.72 -67.96 36.05
CA ALA A 538 -35.97 -69.01 36.73
C ALA A 538 -35.01 -69.73 35.78
N ILE A 539 -33.85 -70.14 36.30
CA ILE A 539 -32.92 -71.04 35.61
C ILE A 539 -33.26 -72.46 36.06
N ILE A 540 -33.98 -73.19 35.20
CA ILE A 540 -34.48 -74.53 35.48
C ILE A 540 -33.44 -75.54 35.02
N LYS A 541 -32.80 -76.25 35.95
CA LYS A 541 -31.74 -77.23 35.63
C LYS A 541 -32.18 -78.67 35.85
N THR A 542 -33.21 -78.89 36.66
CA THR A 542 -33.75 -80.21 36.98
C THR A 542 -35.28 -80.22 36.95
N GLN A 543 -35.88 -81.41 36.88
CA GLN A 543 -37.34 -81.57 36.93
C GLN A 543 -37.93 -81.02 38.25
N ALA A 544 -37.23 -81.19 39.36
CA ALA A 544 -37.66 -80.65 40.65
C ALA A 544 -37.70 -79.12 40.66
N ASP A 545 -36.73 -78.46 40.01
CA ASP A 545 -36.72 -77.00 39.86
C ASP A 545 -37.91 -76.51 39.03
N LEU A 546 -38.29 -77.26 37.98
CA LEU A 546 -39.44 -76.96 37.14
C LEU A 546 -40.74 -77.05 37.93
N ASP A 547 -40.93 -78.16 38.65
CA ASP A 547 -42.16 -78.40 39.42
C ASP A 547 -42.32 -77.37 40.55
N GLN A 548 -41.22 -77.00 41.21
CA GLN A 548 -41.21 -75.95 42.22
C GLN A 548 -41.54 -74.57 41.61
N TRP A 549 -40.97 -74.25 40.45
CA TRP A 549 -41.27 -73.00 39.75
C TRP A 549 -42.74 -72.94 39.30
N LEU A 550 -43.27 -74.02 38.71
CA LEU A 550 -44.67 -74.12 38.30
C LEU A 550 -45.63 -74.01 39.49
N ALA A 551 -45.31 -74.62 40.64
CA ALA A 551 -46.10 -74.47 41.85
C ALA A 551 -46.16 -73.02 42.34
N GLY A 552 -45.01 -72.31 42.31
CA GLY A 552 -44.93 -70.90 42.67
C GLY A 552 -45.72 -70.00 41.70
N VAL A 553 -45.56 -70.21 40.39
CA VAL A 553 -46.33 -69.52 39.36
C VAL A 553 -47.83 -69.74 39.55
N ARG A 554 -48.25 -71.00 39.75
CA ARG A 554 -49.65 -71.35 39.97
C ARG A 554 -50.25 -70.58 41.15
N GLN A 555 -49.54 -70.55 42.29
CA GLN A 555 -50.00 -69.84 43.47
C GLN A 555 -50.15 -68.33 43.21
N GLN A 556 -49.20 -67.73 42.49
CA GLN A 556 -49.24 -66.32 42.13
C GLN A 556 -50.43 -65.99 41.21
N VAL A 557 -50.70 -66.85 40.22
CA VAL A 557 -51.82 -66.68 39.29
C VAL A 557 -53.16 -66.89 39.97
N GLU A 558 -53.31 -67.94 40.80
CA GLU A 558 -54.54 -68.20 41.56
C GLU A 558 -54.88 -67.07 42.54
N ALA A 559 -53.87 -66.43 43.14
CA ALA A 559 -54.09 -65.27 44.01
C ALA A 559 -54.67 -64.09 43.22
N LYS A 560 -54.17 -63.85 42.00
CA LYS A 560 -54.52 -62.72 41.16
C LYS A 560 -55.80 -62.92 40.35
N LEU A 561 -56.17 -64.17 40.08
CA LEU A 561 -57.47 -64.53 39.49
C LEU A 561 -58.67 -64.08 40.33
N LYS A 562 -58.47 -63.84 41.63
CA LYS A 562 -59.52 -63.31 42.53
C LYS A 562 -59.82 -61.83 42.27
N ASP A 563 -58.85 -61.10 41.70
CA ASP A 563 -58.94 -59.66 41.43
C ASP A 563 -59.50 -59.39 40.01
N GLY A 564 -59.63 -60.41 39.17
CA GLY A 564 -60.12 -60.32 37.79
C GLY A 564 -59.49 -61.40 36.87
N PRO A 565 -59.88 -61.46 35.59
CA PRO A 565 -59.19 -62.30 34.60
C PRO A 565 -57.69 -61.98 34.56
N VAL A 566 -56.82 -62.98 34.45
CA VAL A 566 -55.36 -62.75 34.50
C VAL A 566 -54.74 -62.77 33.10
N ILE A 567 -53.85 -61.81 32.85
CA ILE A 567 -52.95 -61.79 31.69
C ILE A 567 -51.54 -62.19 32.16
N LEU A 568 -50.99 -63.27 31.60
CA LEU A 568 -49.67 -63.83 31.91
C LEU A 568 -48.58 -63.38 30.94
#